data_AF-A0A4Q3GZ09-F1
#
_entry.id   AF-A0A4Q3GZ09-F1
#
_cell.length_a   1.000
_cell.length_b   1.000
_cell.length_c   1.000
_cell.angle_alpha   90.00
_cell.angle_beta   90.00
_cell.angle_gamma   90.00
#
_symmetry.space_group_name_H-M   'P 1'
#
loop_
_entity.id
_entity.type
_entity.pdbx_description
1 polymer ?
#
loop_
_entity_poly.entity_id
_entity_poly.type
_entity_poly.pdbx_seq_one_letter_code
_entity_poly.pdbx_strand_id
1 'polypeptide(L)'
;MRKLMSIWGVLPRGQQLFLVLLATFIVIPFVVLLFLQVYNAYRLTQLGNDISVKQEEWKYRAASLNANVVPESLKSPASQFAYQLLEAHADLVAERRLVVTIQQPLGERKLKSGKILTEEELLSAATDGIQEIGETECAALRETLAAECAVMSATGRAIGENAYEYQLQLAFSEKNALGAVDPKAAYEFLVTRSSPGKTATLSRVYFGKSAALRKRIYQDVADTCGAIRKKSGNCSVTTLSIASKLDRGTPMVRLAASAAYASLVPANDITASTR
;
A
#
# COMPACT_ATOMS: atom_id res chain seq x y z
N MET A 1 -25.89 36.84 26.57
CA MET A 1 -26.02 35.94 27.73
C MET A 1 -27.12 36.33 28.73
N ARG A 2 -27.26 37.61 29.15
CA ARG A 2 -28.29 38.02 30.14
C ARG A 2 -29.75 37.67 29.79
N LYS A 3 -30.16 37.78 28.52
CA LYS A 3 -31.53 37.41 28.08
C LYS A 3 -31.80 35.90 28.01
N LEU A 4 -30.76 35.07 27.85
CA LEU A 4 -30.89 33.61 27.82
C LEU A 4 -31.06 33.04 29.25
N MET A 5 -30.39 33.64 30.24
CA MET A 5 -30.53 33.23 31.63
C MET A 5 -31.86 33.64 32.27
N SER A 6 -32.51 34.74 31.83
CA SER A 6 -33.83 35.12 32.35
C SER A 6 -34.95 34.18 31.90
N ILE A 7 -34.81 33.55 30.73
CA ILE A 7 -35.76 32.56 30.20
C ILE A 7 -35.60 31.22 30.92
N TRP A 8 -34.38 30.90 31.35
CA TRP A 8 -34.08 29.63 32.02
C TRP A 8 -34.84 29.47 33.35
N GLY A 9 -34.98 30.54 34.14
CA GLY A 9 -35.69 30.51 35.42
C GLY A 9 -37.23 30.41 35.33
N VAL A 10 -37.80 30.57 34.14
CA VAL A 10 -39.26 30.57 33.91
C VAL A 10 -39.75 29.26 33.28
N LEU A 11 -38.84 28.41 32.79
CA LEU A 11 -39.16 27.15 32.14
C LEU A 11 -39.44 26.03 33.17
N PRO A 12 -40.49 25.22 33.00
CA PRO A 12 -40.71 24.00 33.78
C PRO A 12 -39.48 23.08 33.73
N ARG A 13 -39.19 22.37 34.83
CA ARG A 13 -38.02 21.47 34.95
C ARG A 13 -37.87 20.49 33.78
N GLY A 14 -38.98 20.00 33.22
CA GLY A 14 -38.96 19.12 32.04
C GLY A 14 -38.45 19.78 30.75
N GLN A 15 -38.75 21.07 30.53
CA GLN A 15 -38.26 21.81 29.36
C GLN A 15 -36.80 22.24 29.52
N GLN A 16 -36.35 22.53 30.74
CA GLN A 16 -34.93 22.74 31.04
C GLN A 16 -34.11 21.48 30.74
N LEU A 17 -34.60 20.31 31.18
CA LEU A 17 -33.94 19.02 30.92
C LEU A 17 -33.88 18.71 29.42
N PHE A 18 -34.97 18.98 28.69
CA PHE A 18 -35.02 18.80 27.24
C PHE A 18 -34.01 19.69 26.51
N LEU A 19 -33.85 20.96 26.89
CA LEU A 19 -32.88 21.86 26.27
C LEU A 19 -31.43 21.48 26.57
N VAL A 20 -31.15 20.98 27.78
CA VAL A 20 -29.82 20.44 28.12
C VAL A 20 -29.54 19.20 27.27
N LEU A 21 -30.49 18.26 27.17
CA LEU A 21 -30.34 17.08 26.32
C LEU A 21 -30.16 17.46 24.85
N LEU A 22 -30.95 18.40 24.33
CA LEU A 22 -30.83 18.90 22.95
C LEU A 22 -29.44 19.50 22.68
N ALA A 23 -28.93 20.34 23.59
CA ALA A 23 -27.58 20.89 23.47
C ALA A 23 -26.50 19.79 23.51
N THR A 24 -26.68 18.78 24.35
CA THR A 24 -25.74 17.66 24.49
C THR A 24 -25.76 16.74 23.25
N PHE A 25 -26.94 16.45 22.71
CA PHE A 25 -27.11 15.52 21.59
C PHE A 25 -26.94 16.15 20.20
N ILE A 26 -27.07 17.47 20.07
CA ILE A 26 -26.95 18.15 18.76
C ILE A 26 -25.67 18.97 18.67
N VAL A 27 -25.37 19.78 19.69
CA VAL A 27 -24.25 20.73 19.62
C VAL A 27 -22.91 20.03 19.80
N ILE A 28 -22.80 19.08 20.74
CA ILE A 28 -21.54 18.37 20.99
C ILE A 28 -21.09 17.55 19.76
N PRO A 29 -21.95 16.73 19.11
CA PRO A 29 -21.55 16.02 17.90
C PRO A 29 -21.14 16.96 16.77
N PHE A 30 -21.82 18.10 16.60
CA PHE A 30 -21.45 19.09 15.59
C PHE A 30 -20.08 19.73 15.86
N VAL A 31 -19.80 20.10 17.12
CA VAL A 31 -18.50 20.67 17.51
C VAL A 31 -17.38 19.64 17.35
N VAL A 32 -17.63 18.38 17.72
CA VAL A 32 -16.67 17.28 17.53
C VAL A 32 -16.40 17.03 16.04
N LEU A 33 -17.44 17.03 15.19
CA LEU A 33 -17.30 16.89 13.73
C LEU A 33 -16.52 18.06 13.13
N LEU A 34 -16.81 19.30 13.53
CA LEU A 34 -16.06 20.47 13.08
C LEU A 34 -14.59 20.41 13.51
N PHE A 35 -14.31 20.00 14.75
CA PHE A 35 -12.94 19.85 15.22
C PHE A 35 -12.19 18.75 14.45
N LEU A 36 -12.84 17.62 14.16
CA LEU A 36 -12.29 16.56 13.31
C LEU A 36 -12.02 17.05 11.89
N GLN A 37 -12.93 17.84 11.30
CA GLN A 37 -12.76 18.41 9.96
C GLN A 37 -11.59 19.40 9.93
N VAL A 38 -11.48 20.29 10.91
CA VAL A 38 -10.36 21.26 11.02
C VAL A 38 -9.05 20.54 11.28
N TYR A 39 -9.04 19.53 12.16
CA TYR A 39 -7.84 18.72 12.43
C TYR A 39 -7.39 17.96 11.19
N ASN A 40 -8.32 17.34 10.46
CA ASN A 40 -8.02 16.64 9.21
C ASN A 40 -7.52 17.62 8.13
N ALA A 41 -8.16 18.78 7.98
CA ALA A 41 -7.73 19.81 7.03
C ALA A 41 -6.33 20.35 7.38
N TYR A 42 -6.04 20.59 8.66
CA TYR A 42 -4.73 21.04 9.13
C TYR A 42 -3.64 19.99 8.88
N ARG A 43 -3.91 18.71 9.19
CA ARG A 43 -2.99 17.60 8.91
C ARG A 43 -2.77 17.42 7.40
N LEU A 44 -3.82 17.52 6.60
CA LEU A 44 -3.72 17.52 5.13
C LEU A 44 -2.91 18.70 4.60
N THR A 45 -3.02 19.87 5.21
CA THR A 45 -2.26 21.07 4.82
C THR A 45 -0.80 20.96 5.22
N GLN A 46 -0.50 20.41 6.41
CA GLN A 46 0.88 20.11 6.81
C GLN A 46 1.51 19.07 5.88
N LEU A 47 0.80 17.98 5.58
CA LEU A 47 1.25 17.00 4.58
C LEU A 47 1.45 17.67 3.21
N GLY A 48 0.52 18.52 2.77
CA GLY A 48 0.62 19.24 1.50
C GLY A 48 1.83 20.18 1.43
N ASN A 49 2.15 20.90 2.51
CA ASN A 49 3.31 21.78 2.58
C ASN A 49 4.63 20.99 2.69
N ASP A 50 4.67 19.90 3.46
CA ASP A 50 5.85 19.04 3.55
C ASP A 50 6.12 18.32 2.21
N ILE A 51 5.06 17.99 1.46
CA ILE A 51 5.15 17.43 0.11
C ILE A 51 5.61 18.50 -0.88
N SER A 52 5.04 19.71 -0.88
CA SER A 52 5.40 20.75 -1.85
C SER A 52 6.85 21.24 -1.71
N VAL A 53 7.33 21.42 -0.47
CA VAL A 53 8.72 21.80 -0.19
C VAL A 53 9.69 20.71 -0.64
N LYS A 54 9.35 19.43 -0.44
CA LYS A 54 10.18 18.31 -0.91
C LYS A 54 10.11 18.12 -2.43
N GLN A 55 9.00 18.49 -3.05
CA GLN A 55 8.78 18.31 -4.48
C GLN A 55 9.74 19.17 -5.33
N GLU A 56 9.96 20.44 -4.97
CA GLU A 56 10.88 21.32 -5.71
C GLU A 56 12.34 20.85 -5.58
N GLU A 57 12.74 20.45 -4.37
CA GLU A 57 14.09 19.91 -4.12
C GLU A 57 14.32 18.60 -4.88
N TRP A 58 13.30 17.74 -4.98
CA TRP A 58 13.37 16.49 -5.72
C TRP A 58 13.41 16.70 -7.23
N LYS A 59 12.61 17.60 -7.79
CA LYS A 59 12.65 17.94 -9.22
C LYS A 59 14.02 18.44 -9.65
N TYR A 60 14.66 19.27 -8.81
CA TYR A 60 16.01 19.75 -9.07
C TYR A 60 17.06 18.63 -9.02
N ARG A 61 17.00 17.75 -8.00
CA ARG A 61 17.89 16.59 -7.90
C ARG A 61 17.69 15.60 -9.05
N ALA A 62 16.44 15.37 -9.46
CA ALA A 62 16.04 14.52 -10.57
C ALA A 62 16.64 15.00 -11.91
N ALA A 63 16.47 16.30 -12.23
CA ALA A 63 17.03 16.89 -13.45
C ALA A 63 18.57 16.78 -13.49
N SER A 64 19.23 16.99 -12.35
CA SER A 64 20.67 16.82 -12.23
C SER A 64 21.11 15.35 -12.38
N LEU A 65 20.29 14.39 -11.93
CA LEU A 65 20.56 12.96 -12.06
C LEU A 65 20.53 12.51 -13.52
N ASN A 66 19.50 12.94 -14.26
CA ASN A 66 19.27 12.54 -15.65
C ASN A 66 20.43 12.90 -16.58
N ALA A 67 21.11 14.02 -16.32
CA ALA A 67 22.29 14.42 -17.07
C ALA A 67 23.48 13.46 -16.93
N ASN A 68 23.49 12.59 -15.91
CA ASN A 68 24.63 11.75 -15.54
C ASN A 68 24.38 10.24 -15.75
N VAL A 69 23.21 9.84 -16.27
CA VAL A 69 22.88 8.43 -16.53
C VAL A 69 23.30 8.03 -17.94
N VAL A 70 24.00 6.90 -18.07
CA VAL A 70 24.46 6.39 -19.37
C VAL A 70 23.25 6.06 -20.27
N PRO A 71 23.11 6.67 -21.46
CA PRO A 71 21.95 6.47 -22.34
C PRO A 71 21.71 5.01 -22.74
N GLU A 72 22.78 4.22 -22.86
CA GLU A 72 22.71 2.79 -23.18
C GLU A 72 21.86 2.01 -22.16
N SER A 73 21.96 2.34 -20.88
CA SER A 73 21.23 1.68 -19.79
C SER A 73 19.71 1.96 -19.82
N LEU A 74 19.29 2.99 -20.57
CA LEU A 74 17.89 3.42 -20.74
C LEU A 74 17.30 3.04 -22.11
N LYS A 75 17.92 2.16 -22.88
CA LYS A 75 17.40 1.77 -24.20
C LYS A 75 16.05 1.06 -24.18
N SER A 76 15.74 0.33 -23.10
CA SER A 76 14.49 -0.43 -23.03
C SER A 76 13.34 0.43 -22.47
N PRO A 77 12.12 0.34 -23.03
CA PRO A 77 10.95 1.04 -22.48
C PRO A 77 10.67 0.70 -21.01
N ALA A 78 10.94 -0.55 -20.61
CA ALA A 78 10.82 -0.98 -19.22
C ALA A 78 11.85 -0.29 -18.32
N SER A 79 13.07 -0.09 -18.81
CA SER A 79 14.11 0.66 -18.10
C SER A 79 13.76 2.13 -17.98
N GLN A 80 13.22 2.74 -19.05
CA GLN A 80 12.78 4.14 -19.03
C GLN A 80 11.65 4.36 -18.02
N PHE A 81 10.66 3.48 -18.01
CA PHE A 81 9.57 3.53 -17.03
C PHE A 81 10.08 3.32 -15.60
N ALA A 82 10.93 2.31 -15.38
CA ALA A 82 11.53 2.06 -14.07
C ALA A 82 12.43 3.22 -13.61
N TYR A 83 13.11 3.89 -14.54
CA TYR A 83 13.90 5.09 -14.28
C TYR A 83 13.01 6.29 -13.91
N GLN A 84 11.90 6.52 -14.62
CA GLN A 84 10.91 7.54 -14.27
C GLN A 84 10.33 7.33 -12.87
N LEU A 85 10.03 6.09 -12.49
CA LEU A 85 9.56 5.74 -11.13
C LEU A 85 10.61 6.02 -10.04
N LEU A 86 11.90 5.89 -10.39
CA LEU A 86 13.01 6.20 -9.48
C LEU A 86 13.23 7.71 -9.39
N GLU A 87 13.12 8.44 -10.51
CA GLU A 87 13.25 9.89 -10.61
C GLU A 87 12.14 10.61 -9.84
N ALA A 88 10.88 10.21 -10.06
CA ALA A 88 9.70 10.83 -9.48
C ALA A 88 9.20 10.05 -8.25
N HIS A 89 10.15 9.61 -7.40
CA HIS A 89 9.99 8.67 -6.29
C HIS A 89 8.74 8.86 -5.41
N ALA A 90 8.17 10.06 -5.29
CA ALA A 90 6.92 10.29 -4.55
C ALA A 90 5.80 10.89 -5.40
N ASP A 91 6.09 11.40 -6.60
CA ASP A 91 5.09 12.03 -7.47
C ASP A 91 4.36 10.98 -8.31
N LEU A 92 4.95 9.80 -8.52
CA LEU A 92 4.37 8.68 -9.28
C LEU A 92 3.88 7.51 -8.39
N VAL A 93 3.39 7.81 -7.19
CA VAL A 93 2.80 6.80 -6.28
C VAL A 93 1.71 5.98 -6.97
N ALA A 94 0.90 6.60 -7.83
CA ALA A 94 -0.15 5.93 -8.61
C ALA A 94 0.39 4.96 -9.69
N GLU A 95 1.66 5.06 -10.06
CA GLU A 95 2.29 4.24 -11.10
C GLU A 95 3.08 3.05 -10.52
N ARG A 96 3.47 3.11 -9.24
CA ARG A 96 4.00 1.94 -8.52
C ARG A 96 2.89 0.96 -8.23
N ARG A 97 2.80 -0.07 -9.05
CA ARG A 97 1.73 -1.07 -8.97
C ARG A 97 2.21 -2.33 -8.27
N LEU A 98 1.52 -2.65 -7.18
CA LEU A 98 1.49 -3.98 -6.60
C LEU A 98 0.23 -4.70 -7.11
N VAL A 99 0.41 -5.89 -7.67
CA VAL A 99 -0.71 -6.78 -8.01
C VAL A 99 -0.74 -7.94 -7.04
N VAL A 100 -1.85 -8.11 -6.34
CA VAL A 100 -2.08 -9.25 -5.44
C VAL A 100 -3.27 -10.05 -5.93
N THR A 101 -3.06 -11.34 -6.20
CA THR A 101 -4.13 -12.29 -6.50
C THR A 101 -4.32 -13.22 -5.31
N ILE A 102 -5.53 -13.31 -4.77
CA ILE A 102 -5.88 -14.14 -3.62
C ILE A 102 -6.99 -15.10 -4.01
N GLN A 103 -6.68 -16.38 -4.10
CA GLN A 103 -7.69 -17.44 -4.23
C GLN A 103 -8.08 -17.93 -2.84
N GLN A 104 -9.31 -17.63 -2.43
CA GLN A 104 -9.89 -18.00 -1.15
C GLN A 104 -10.85 -19.19 -1.32
N PRO A 105 -10.71 -20.27 -0.52
CA PRO A 105 -11.72 -21.32 -0.46
C PRO A 105 -12.98 -20.80 0.24
N LEU A 106 -14.15 -20.96 -0.38
CA LEU A 106 -15.45 -20.56 0.19
C LEU A 106 -15.82 -21.43 1.41
N GLY A 107 -15.43 -22.71 1.39
CA GLY A 107 -15.72 -23.67 2.46
C GLY A 107 -15.06 -23.37 3.81
N GLU A 108 -14.03 -22.53 3.86
CA GLU A 108 -13.42 -22.06 5.12
C GLU A 108 -14.15 -20.86 5.73
N ARG A 109 -15.05 -20.20 4.99
CA ARG A 109 -15.87 -19.10 5.50
C ARG A 109 -17.08 -19.56 6.32
N LYS A 110 -16.99 -20.76 6.92
CA LYS A 110 -17.93 -21.20 7.96
C LYS A 110 -17.80 -20.24 9.14
N LEU A 111 -18.77 -19.34 9.25
CA LEU A 111 -18.94 -18.46 10.40
C LEU A 111 -18.95 -19.31 11.69
N LYS A 112 -18.41 -18.73 12.76
CA LYS A 112 -18.42 -19.25 14.14
C LYS A 112 -19.83 -19.59 14.69
N SER A 113 -20.89 -19.46 13.91
CA SER A 113 -22.30 -19.56 14.30
C SER A 113 -22.97 -20.92 14.01
N GLY A 114 -22.25 -21.90 13.45
CA GLY A 114 -22.80 -23.25 13.22
C GLY A 114 -23.92 -23.34 12.16
N LYS A 115 -24.25 -22.23 11.48
CA LYS A 115 -25.23 -22.19 10.39
C LYS A 115 -24.59 -22.68 9.09
N ILE A 116 -25.23 -23.62 8.40
CA ILE A 116 -24.87 -23.99 7.03
C ILE A 116 -25.36 -22.84 6.14
N LEU A 117 -24.43 -22.17 5.46
CA LEU A 117 -24.72 -21.14 4.47
C LEU A 117 -24.89 -21.77 3.09
N THR A 118 -25.75 -21.19 2.26
CA THR A 118 -25.84 -21.57 0.84
C THR A 118 -24.62 -21.06 0.06
N GLU A 119 -24.37 -21.64 -1.11
CA GLU A 119 -23.29 -21.19 -2.01
C GLU A 119 -23.47 -19.73 -2.42
N GLU A 120 -24.72 -19.30 -2.65
CA GLU A 120 -25.09 -17.92 -2.98
C GLU A 120 -24.78 -16.95 -1.83
N GLU A 121 -25.06 -17.33 -0.58
CA GLU A 121 -24.71 -16.51 0.60
C GLU A 121 -23.18 -16.36 0.76
N LEU A 122 -22.42 -17.43 0.48
CA LEU A 122 -20.96 -17.41 0.54
C LEU A 122 -20.34 -16.53 -0.55
N LEU A 123 -20.90 -16.56 -1.76
CA LEU A 123 -20.50 -15.73 -2.90
C LEU A 123 -20.87 -14.26 -2.70
N SER A 124 -22.07 -13.97 -2.19
CA SER A 124 -22.50 -12.61 -1.84
C SER A 124 -21.54 -12.01 -0.82
N ALA A 125 -21.30 -12.72 0.29
CA ALA A 125 -20.36 -12.26 1.30
C ALA A 125 -18.94 -12.09 0.73
N ALA A 126 -18.53 -12.89 -0.26
CA ALA A 126 -17.18 -12.81 -0.88
C ALA A 126 -17.04 -11.55 -1.70
N THR A 127 -18.10 -11.21 -2.42
CA THR A 127 -18.22 -9.98 -3.20
C THR A 127 -18.25 -8.74 -2.31
N ASP A 128 -19.01 -8.79 -1.21
CA ASP A 128 -19.11 -7.66 -0.27
C ASP A 128 -17.78 -7.36 0.43
N GLY A 129 -16.93 -8.37 0.62
CA GLY A 129 -15.63 -8.26 1.27
C GLY A 129 -14.46 -7.81 0.38
N ILE A 130 -14.68 -7.52 -0.91
CA ILE A 130 -13.60 -7.19 -1.86
C ILE A 130 -12.78 -5.98 -1.38
N GLN A 131 -13.44 -4.90 -0.96
CA GLN A 131 -12.75 -3.69 -0.49
C GLN A 131 -11.97 -3.94 0.81
N GLU A 132 -12.57 -4.68 1.75
CA GLU A 132 -11.94 -5.00 3.05
C GLU A 132 -10.64 -5.79 2.86
N ILE A 133 -10.61 -6.71 1.91
CA ILE A 133 -9.38 -7.45 1.55
C ILE A 133 -8.32 -6.51 0.98
N GLY A 134 -8.68 -5.55 0.14
CA GLY A 134 -7.78 -4.50 -0.36
C GLY A 134 -7.18 -3.65 0.76
N GLU A 135 -8.00 -3.17 1.68
CA GLU A 135 -7.56 -2.36 2.83
C GLU A 135 -6.65 -3.16 3.78
N THR A 136 -6.96 -4.44 3.98
CA THR A 136 -6.14 -5.35 4.80
C THR A 136 -4.76 -5.54 4.20
N GLU A 137 -4.66 -5.73 2.87
CA GLU A 137 -3.36 -5.80 2.20
C GLU A 137 -2.61 -4.47 2.26
N CYS A 138 -3.29 -3.34 2.09
CA CYS A 138 -2.65 -2.02 2.25
C CYS A 138 -2.14 -1.77 3.69
N ALA A 139 -2.86 -2.25 4.71
CA ALA A 139 -2.37 -2.21 6.10
C ALA A 139 -1.08 -3.04 6.24
N ALA A 140 -1.05 -4.27 5.71
CA ALA A 140 0.14 -5.13 5.74
C ALA A 140 1.34 -4.50 4.99
N LEU A 141 1.11 -3.81 3.88
CA LEU A 141 2.15 -3.06 3.17
C LEU A 141 2.73 -1.93 4.01
N ARG A 142 1.88 -1.11 4.65
CA ARG A 142 2.33 0.04 5.45
C ARG A 142 3.14 -0.35 6.68
N GLU A 143 2.86 -1.52 7.24
CA GLU A 143 3.65 -2.07 8.33
C GLU A 143 5.08 -2.46 7.91
N THR A 144 5.31 -2.72 6.62
CA THR A 144 6.51 -3.39 6.13
C THR A 144 7.30 -2.53 5.14
N LEU A 145 6.77 -2.33 3.94
CA LEU A 145 7.46 -1.74 2.79
C LEU A 145 7.03 -0.30 2.49
N ALA A 146 5.79 0.06 2.79
CA ALA A 146 5.16 1.30 2.33
C ALA A 146 5.05 2.38 3.42
N ALA A 147 5.17 3.65 3.07
CA ALA A 147 4.73 4.77 3.91
C ALA A 147 3.23 4.98 3.76
N GLU A 148 2.75 4.99 2.53
CA GLU A 148 1.34 5.13 2.16
C GLU A 148 0.95 4.02 1.18
N CYS A 149 -0.31 3.60 1.24
CA CYS A 149 -0.88 2.61 0.33
C CYS A 149 -2.32 2.99 0.01
N ALA A 150 -2.72 2.83 -1.24
CA ALA A 150 -4.07 3.04 -1.72
C ALA A 150 -4.52 1.87 -2.60
N VAL A 151 -5.78 1.46 -2.45
CA VAL A 151 -6.41 0.47 -3.32
C VAL A 151 -6.82 1.18 -4.63
N MET A 152 -6.19 0.83 -5.74
CA MET A 152 -6.50 1.41 -7.06
C MET A 152 -7.65 0.68 -7.74
N SER A 153 -7.64 -0.65 -7.65
CA SER A 153 -8.76 -1.49 -8.04
C SER A 153 -8.78 -2.75 -7.19
N ALA A 154 -9.97 -3.21 -6.87
CA ALA A 154 -10.20 -4.49 -6.23
C ALA A 154 -11.37 -5.14 -6.95
N THR A 155 -11.12 -6.31 -7.53
CA THR A 155 -12.12 -7.05 -8.29
C THR A 155 -12.17 -8.48 -7.78
N GLY A 156 -13.30 -9.14 -8.01
CA GLY A 156 -13.57 -10.46 -7.51
C GLY A 156 -14.27 -11.30 -8.56
N ARG A 157 -13.98 -12.60 -8.59
CA ARG A 157 -14.75 -13.57 -9.38
C ARG A 157 -14.79 -14.93 -8.73
N ALA A 158 -15.88 -15.67 -8.94
CA ALA A 158 -15.94 -17.08 -8.59
C ALA A 158 -14.97 -17.90 -9.45
N ILE A 159 -14.34 -18.89 -8.84
CA ILE A 159 -13.54 -19.92 -9.54
C ILE A 159 -14.11 -21.29 -9.19
N GLY A 160 -14.91 -21.82 -10.12
CA GLY A 160 -15.70 -23.02 -9.86
C GLY A 160 -16.69 -22.81 -8.71
N GLU A 161 -17.09 -23.89 -8.06
CA GLU A 161 -18.15 -23.90 -7.04
C GLU A 161 -17.65 -23.58 -5.61
N ASN A 162 -16.33 -23.60 -5.39
CA ASN A 162 -15.76 -23.66 -4.04
C ASN A 162 -14.70 -22.61 -3.74
N ALA A 163 -14.45 -21.67 -4.66
CA ALA A 163 -13.42 -20.66 -4.47
C ALA A 163 -13.81 -19.31 -5.06
N TYR A 164 -13.23 -18.27 -4.48
CA TYR A 164 -13.35 -16.91 -4.96
C TYR A 164 -11.95 -16.33 -5.14
N GLU A 165 -11.72 -15.66 -6.26
CA GLU A 165 -10.47 -14.99 -6.57
C GLU A 165 -10.65 -13.49 -6.46
N TYR A 166 -9.83 -12.90 -5.60
CA TYR A 166 -9.64 -11.47 -5.50
C TYR A 166 -8.43 -11.08 -6.34
N GLN A 167 -8.61 -10.07 -7.19
CA GLN A 167 -7.51 -9.41 -7.90
C GLN A 167 -7.45 -7.95 -7.44
N LEU A 168 -6.36 -7.63 -6.75
CA LEU A 168 -6.11 -6.33 -6.15
C LEU A 168 -4.99 -5.65 -6.91
N GLN A 169 -5.18 -4.37 -7.18
CA GLN A 169 -4.16 -3.48 -7.69
C GLN A 169 -3.97 -2.36 -6.68
N LEU A 170 -2.80 -2.31 -6.07
CA LEU A 170 -2.46 -1.37 -5.00
C LEU A 170 -1.39 -0.40 -5.52
N ALA A 171 -1.56 0.86 -5.19
CA ALA A 171 -0.55 1.91 -5.33
C ALA A 171 0.13 2.12 -3.98
N PHE A 172 1.43 2.35 -3.96
CA PHE A 172 2.14 2.59 -2.70
C PHE A 172 3.33 3.53 -2.86
N SER A 173 3.61 4.29 -1.79
CA SER A 173 4.86 5.05 -1.63
C SER A 173 5.82 4.24 -0.76
N GLU A 174 7.09 4.18 -1.15
CA GLU A 174 8.08 3.45 -0.36
C GLU A 174 8.34 4.12 0.99
N LYS A 175 8.42 3.32 2.05
CA LYS A 175 8.69 3.78 3.40
C LYS A 175 10.07 4.40 3.55
N ASN A 176 11.04 3.84 2.83
CA ASN A 176 12.41 4.30 2.84
C ASN A 176 12.63 5.22 1.64
N ALA A 177 13.36 6.31 1.85
CA ALA A 177 13.80 7.16 0.74
C ALA A 177 14.74 6.38 -0.20
N LEU A 178 14.79 6.82 -1.46
CA LEU A 178 15.63 6.24 -2.52
C LEU A 178 17.05 5.94 -2.03
N GLY A 179 17.69 6.90 -1.37
CA GLY A 179 19.07 6.83 -0.89
C GLY A 179 19.90 8.02 -1.37
N ALA A 180 21.20 8.03 -1.09
CA ALA A 180 22.09 9.10 -1.53
C ALA A 180 22.60 8.80 -2.96
N VAL A 181 22.71 9.84 -3.77
CA VAL A 181 23.28 9.80 -5.12
C VAL A 181 24.24 10.98 -5.23
N ASP A 182 25.50 10.73 -5.59
CA ASP A 182 26.49 11.76 -5.88
C ASP A 182 26.21 12.40 -7.24
N PRO A 183 25.87 13.69 -7.32
CA PRO A 183 25.57 14.38 -8.59
C PRO A 183 26.79 14.56 -9.51
N LYS A 184 28.00 14.21 -9.04
CA LYS A 184 29.24 14.31 -9.84
C LYS A 184 29.68 12.98 -10.45
N ALA A 185 29.04 11.87 -10.07
CA ALA A 185 29.37 10.55 -10.59
C ALA A 185 28.51 10.21 -11.82
N ALA A 186 29.07 9.43 -12.75
CA ALA A 186 28.31 8.81 -13.83
C ALA A 186 27.67 7.51 -13.35
N TYR A 187 26.42 7.27 -13.72
CA TYR A 187 25.64 6.10 -13.27
C TYR A 187 25.19 5.22 -14.43
N GLU A 188 25.15 3.93 -14.17
CA GLU A 188 24.35 3.00 -14.95
C GLU A 188 23.04 2.69 -14.22
N PHE A 189 21.96 2.65 -14.99
CA PHE A 189 20.66 2.24 -14.52
C PHE A 189 20.53 0.71 -14.55
N LEU A 190 20.26 0.11 -13.39
CA LEU A 190 20.10 -1.34 -13.25
C LEU A 190 18.71 -1.68 -12.71
N VAL A 191 18.07 -2.66 -13.35
CA VAL A 191 16.85 -3.30 -12.85
C VAL A 191 17.19 -4.72 -12.41
N THR A 192 17.15 -4.95 -11.09
CA THR A 192 17.33 -6.28 -10.51
C THR A 192 15.97 -6.92 -10.27
N ARG A 193 15.82 -8.23 -10.55
CA ARG A 193 14.60 -8.99 -10.25
C ARG A 193 14.88 -10.03 -9.18
N SER A 194 13.90 -10.28 -8.32
CA SER A 194 13.97 -11.35 -7.32
C SER A 194 12.65 -12.12 -7.22
N SER A 195 12.72 -13.31 -6.65
CA SER A 195 11.56 -14.11 -6.23
C SER A 195 11.49 -14.10 -4.70
N PRO A 196 10.92 -13.05 -4.09
CA PRO A 196 10.88 -12.91 -2.64
C PRO A 196 10.09 -14.05 -2.01
N GLY A 197 10.48 -14.45 -0.79
CA GLY A 197 9.87 -15.60 -0.13
C GLY A 197 10.07 -16.92 -0.87
N LYS A 198 11.19 -17.14 -1.58
CA LYS A 198 11.46 -18.38 -2.37
C LYS A 198 11.17 -19.69 -1.60
N THR A 199 11.44 -19.72 -0.30
CA THR A 199 11.10 -20.86 0.58
C THR A 199 9.60 -20.91 0.94
N ALA A 200 8.98 -19.75 1.17
CA ALA A 200 7.54 -19.63 1.45
C ALA A 200 6.65 -19.89 0.20
N THR A 201 7.15 -19.58 -0.99
CA THR A 201 6.43 -19.72 -2.27
C THR A 201 6.42 -21.16 -2.80
N LEU A 202 7.41 -21.97 -2.40
CA LEU A 202 7.43 -23.40 -2.74
C LEU A 202 6.59 -24.27 -1.80
N SER A 203 6.24 -23.77 -0.61
CA SER A 203 5.53 -24.54 0.40
C SER A 203 4.02 -24.44 0.24
N ARG A 204 3.36 -25.59 0.31
CA ARG A 204 1.90 -25.70 0.35
C ARG A 204 1.43 -25.34 1.77
N VAL A 205 0.57 -24.34 1.92
CA VAL A 205 0.10 -23.88 3.24
C VAL A 205 -1.41 -23.77 3.31
N TYR A 206 -1.98 -23.85 4.52
CA TYR A 206 -3.39 -23.55 4.73
C TYR A 206 -3.70 -22.08 4.38
N PHE A 207 -4.86 -21.82 3.75
CA PHE A 207 -5.25 -20.48 3.34
C PHE A 207 -5.23 -19.47 4.49
N GLY A 208 -5.68 -19.86 5.70
CA GLY A 208 -5.61 -19.01 6.89
C GLY A 208 -4.20 -18.52 7.27
N LYS A 209 -3.13 -19.20 6.81
CA LYS A 209 -1.74 -18.76 7.00
C LYS A 209 -1.19 -17.89 5.86
N SER A 210 -1.93 -17.78 4.76
CA SER A 210 -1.46 -17.09 3.55
C SER A 210 -1.22 -15.59 3.77
N ALA A 211 -2.05 -14.93 4.60
CA ALA A 211 -1.88 -13.50 4.91
C ALA A 211 -0.54 -13.21 5.61
N ALA A 212 -0.15 -14.04 6.59
CA ALA A 212 1.13 -13.90 7.28
C ALA A 212 2.32 -14.11 6.32
N LEU A 213 2.19 -15.02 5.35
CA LEU A 213 3.22 -15.22 4.33
C LEU A 213 3.31 -14.06 3.35
N ARG A 214 2.18 -13.47 2.93
CA ARG A 214 2.19 -12.26 2.08
C ARG A 214 2.87 -11.09 2.81
N LYS A 215 2.57 -10.90 4.10
CA LYS A 215 3.28 -9.92 4.94
C LYS A 215 4.79 -10.19 4.99
N ARG A 216 5.21 -11.45 5.12
CA ARG A 216 6.63 -11.81 5.08
C ARG A 216 7.27 -11.55 3.72
N ILE A 217 6.55 -11.78 2.62
CA ILE A 217 7.02 -11.42 1.27
C ILE A 217 7.26 -9.91 1.17
N TYR A 218 6.38 -9.07 1.72
CA TYR A 218 6.62 -7.61 1.75
C TYR A 218 7.88 -7.24 2.54
N GLN A 219 8.15 -7.93 3.66
CA GLN A 219 9.37 -7.76 4.44
C GLN A 219 10.62 -8.18 3.64
N ASP A 220 10.59 -9.36 3.00
CA ASP A 220 11.70 -9.84 2.17
C ASP A 220 12.02 -8.86 1.02
N VAL A 221 10.99 -8.22 0.45
CA VAL A 221 11.16 -7.18 -0.58
C VAL A 221 11.84 -5.95 0.00
N ALA A 222 11.39 -5.47 1.16
CA ALA A 222 12.02 -4.35 1.85
C ALA A 222 13.49 -4.63 2.22
N ASP A 223 13.77 -5.84 2.73
CA ASP A 223 15.11 -6.29 3.11
C ASP A 223 16.03 -6.40 1.89
N THR A 224 15.52 -6.94 0.78
CA THR A 224 16.26 -7.02 -0.49
C THR A 224 16.62 -5.62 -1.00
N CYS A 225 15.65 -4.69 -0.99
CA CYS A 225 15.92 -3.32 -1.41
C CYS A 225 16.88 -2.60 -0.43
N GLY A 226 16.78 -2.87 0.87
CA GLY A 226 17.74 -2.41 1.87
C GLY A 226 19.16 -2.95 1.64
N ALA A 227 19.29 -4.21 1.24
CA ALA A 227 20.58 -4.81 0.88
C ALA A 227 21.18 -4.21 -0.39
N ILE A 228 20.35 -3.94 -1.41
CA ILE A 228 20.77 -3.21 -2.62
C ILE A 228 21.24 -1.81 -2.23
N ARG A 229 20.44 -1.06 -1.47
CA ARG A 229 20.78 0.30 -1.01
C ARG A 229 22.12 0.36 -0.26
N LYS A 230 22.46 -0.65 0.53
CA LYS A 230 23.79 -0.73 1.20
C LYS A 230 24.95 -0.88 0.23
N LYS A 231 24.74 -1.45 -0.95
CA LYS A 231 25.77 -1.65 -1.98
C LYS A 231 25.84 -0.50 -2.97
N SER A 232 24.70 -0.07 -3.50
CA SER A 232 24.60 0.95 -4.56
C SER A 232 24.30 2.36 -4.03
N GLY A 233 24.09 2.52 -2.73
CA GLY A 233 23.68 3.79 -2.10
C GLY A 233 22.20 4.12 -2.28
N ASN A 234 21.52 3.51 -3.25
CA ASN A 234 20.11 3.75 -3.56
C ASN A 234 19.36 2.48 -4.03
N CYS A 235 18.05 2.45 -3.80
CA CYS A 235 17.13 1.42 -4.31
C CYS A 235 15.69 1.91 -4.25
N SER A 236 14.91 1.58 -5.29
CA SER A 236 13.46 1.73 -5.34
C SER A 236 12.79 0.44 -5.86
N VAL A 237 11.68 0.05 -5.26
CA VAL A 237 10.82 -1.05 -5.70
C VAL A 237 9.88 -0.54 -6.80
N THR A 238 10.03 -1.05 -8.02
CA THR A 238 9.25 -0.58 -9.17
C THR A 238 7.98 -1.41 -9.40
N THR A 239 8.07 -2.72 -9.17
CA THR A 239 6.93 -3.63 -9.33
C THR A 239 7.00 -4.74 -8.30
N LEU A 240 5.84 -5.13 -7.78
CA LEU A 240 5.69 -6.33 -6.97
C LEU A 240 4.43 -7.07 -7.42
N SER A 241 4.53 -8.39 -7.57
CA SER A 241 3.38 -9.25 -7.83
C SER A 241 3.40 -10.41 -6.85
N ILE A 242 2.24 -10.70 -6.26
CA ILE A 242 2.01 -11.87 -5.43
C ILE A 242 0.76 -12.58 -5.93
N ALA A 243 0.88 -13.85 -6.27
CA ALA A 243 -0.24 -14.67 -6.70
C ALA A 243 -0.43 -15.86 -5.76
N SER A 244 -1.65 -16.02 -5.25
CA SER A 244 -2.08 -17.20 -4.53
C SER A 244 -2.82 -18.13 -5.47
N LYS A 245 -2.43 -19.40 -5.47
CA LYS A 245 -3.10 -20.47 -6.19
C LYS A 245 -3.65 -21.49 -5.21
N LEU A 246 -4.95 -21.73 -5.26
CA LEU A 246 -5.63 -22.75 -4.47
C LEU A 246 -5.45 -24.13 -5.11
N ASP A 247 -5.09 -25.11 -4.30
CA ASP A 247 -5.06 -26.52 -4.71
C ASP A 247 -6.50 -27.08 -4.72
N ARG A 248 -6.93 -27.61 -5.87
CA ARG A 248 -8.31 -28.09 -6.10
C ARG A 248 -8.79 -29.01 -4.98
N GLY A 249 -10.01 -28.76 -4.49
CA GLY A 249 -10.66 -29.58 -3.47
C GLY A 249 -10.02 -29.51 -2.08
N THR A 250 -9.08 -28.59 -1.84
CA THR A 250 -8.40 -28.46 -0.55
C THR A 250 -8.34 -27.00 -0.09
N PRO A 251 -8.24 -26.74 1.22
CA PRO A 251 -8.00 -25.39 1.75
C PRO A 251 -6.55 -24.90 1.57
N MET A 252 -5.74 -25.62 0.80
CA MET A 252 -4.31 -25.37 0.71
C MET A 252 -4.01 -24.45 -0.46
N VAL A 253 -3.13 -23.47 -0.23
CA VAL A 253 -2.68 -22.52 -1.24
C VAL A 253 -1.16 -22.56 -1.41
N ARG A 254 -0.72 -22.13 -2.58
CA ARG A 254 0.68 -21.87 -2.91
C ARG A 254 0.80 -20.41 -3.31
N LEU A 255 1.83 -19.74 -2.81
CA LEU A 255 2.12 -18.36 -3.19
C LEU A 255 3.23 -18.34 -4.23
N ALA A 256 3.17 -17.44 -5.18
CA ALA A 256 4.28 -17.09 -6.05
C ALA A 256 4.47 -15.57 -5.97
N ALA A 257 5.72 -15.12 -5.92
CA ALA A 257 6.00 -13.69 -5.88
C ALA A 257 7.18 -13.32 -6.77
N SER A 258 7.10 -12.12 -7.34
CA SER A 258 8.13 -11.52 -8.18
C SER A 258 8.24 -10.04 -7.85
N ALA A 259 9.46 -9.56 -7.65
CA ALA A 259 9.75 -8.16 -7.40
C ALA A 259 10.81 -7.65 -8.38
N ALA A 260 10.71 -6.37 -8.72
CA ALA A 260 11.74 -5.65 -9.46
C ALA A 260 12.19 -4.41 -8.69
N TYR A 261 13.49 -4.16 -8.73
CA TYR A 261 14.16 -3.09 -8.01
C TYR A 261 14.96 -2.27 -9.02
N ALA A 262 14.76 -0.96 -9.01
CA ALA A 262 15.58 -0.01 -9.74
C ALA A 262 16.67 0.53 -8.82
N SER A 263 17.87 0.64 -9.35
CA SER A 263 19.02 1.25 -8.69
C SER A 263 19.93 1.93 -9.70
N LEU A 264 20.59 2.99 -9.28
CA LEU A 264 21.66 3.68 -9.98
C LEU A 264 22.97 3.27 -9.35
N VAL A 265 23.86 2.69 -10.15
CA VAL A 265 25.16 2.22 -9.69
C VAL A 265 26.23 3.04 -10.37
N PRO A 266 27.24 3.55 -9.64
CA PRO A 266 28.35 4.26 -10.27
C PRO A 266 28.99 3.39 -11.37
N ALA A 267 29.16 3.94 -12.58
CA ALA A 267 29.66 3.19 -13.74
C ALA A 267 31.05 2.55 -13.49
N ASN A 268 31.84 3.17 -12.60
CA ASN A 268 33.15 2.69 -12.18
C ASN A 268 33.08 1.38 -11.36
N ASP A 269 31.97 1.12 -10.68
CA ASP A 269 31.80 -0.07 -9.84
C ASP A 269 31.37 -1.31 -10.65
N ILE A 270 30.78 -1.10 -11.83
CA ILE A 270 30.33 -2.18 -12.72
C ILE A 270 31.48 -2.72 -13.57
N THR A 271 32.36 -1.82 -14.01
CA THR A 271 33.57 -2.15 -14.77
C THR A 271 34.62 -2.89 -13.92
N ALA A 272 34.64 -2.69 -12.60
CA ALA A 272 35.48 -3.46 -11.68
C ALA A 272 34.95 -4.89 -11.41
N SER A 273 33.64 -5.13 -11.54
CA SER A 273 33.02 -6.46 -11.32
C SER A 273 33.10 -7.40 -12.54
N THR A 274 33.47 -6.90 -13.71
CA THR A 274 33.50 -7.63 -14.99
C THR A 274 34.92 -7.92 -15.50
N ARG A 275 35.95 -7.60 -14.72
CA ARG A 275 37.36 -7.96 -14.95
C ARG A 275 37.81 -9.08 -14.03
#